data_AF-A0A1N7SRI7-F1
#
_entry.id   AF-A0A1N7SRI7-F1
#
_cell.length_a   1.000
_cell.length_b   1.000
_cell.length_c   1.000
_cell.angle_alpha   90.00
_cell.angle_beta   90.00
_cell.angle_gamma   90.00
#
_symmetry.space_group_name_H-M   'P 1'
#
loop_
_entity.id
_entity.type
_entity.pdbx_description
1 polymer ?
#
loop_
_entity_poly.entity_id
_entity_poly.type
_entity_poly.pdbx_seq_one_letter_code
_entity_poly.pdbx_strand_id
1 'polypeptide(L)' 'MEAQAQGAKPVSPVGTMEIRIGRAVVKVDGLVDADMLRIVLGSLRS' A
#
# COMPACT_ATOMS: atom_id res chain seq x y z
N MET A 1 28.31 3.18 -11.33
CA MET A 1 27.56 2.08 -11.94
C MET A 1 26.13 2.22 -11.47
N GLU A 2 25.33 3.01 -12.19
CA GLU A 2 23.92 3.21 -11.87
C GLU A 2 23.15 2.00 -12.36
N ALA A 3 22.81 1.10 -11.43
CA ALA A 3 21.90 -0.01 -11.71
C ALA A 3 20.50 0.60 -11.84
N GLN A 4 20.14 0.89 -13.08
CA GLN A 4 18.77 1.13 -13.52
C GLN A 4 17.91 0.03 -12.91
N ALA A 5 17.09 0.37 -11.91
CA ALA A 5 16.00 -0.47 -11.47
C ALA A 5 14.99 -0.52 -12.62
N GLN A 6 15.27 -1.38 -13.60
CA GLN A 6 14.33 -1.77 -14.63
C GLN A 6 13.04 -2.11 -13.90
N GLY A 7 11.98 -1.38 -14.24
CA GLY A 7 10.68 -1.45 -13.59
C GLY A 7 10.17 -2.89 -13.55
N ALA A 8 10.48 -3.58 -12.45
CA ALA A 8 9.63 -4.66 -12.00
C ALA A 8 8.30 -3.98 -11.68
N LYS A 9 7.28 -4.23 -12.50
CA LYS A 9 5.90 -3.91 -12.11
C LYS A 9 5.76 -4.41 -10.67
N PRO A 10 5.46 -3.54 -9.69
CA PRO A 10 5.30 -3.97 -8.32
C PRO A 10 4.30 -5.11 -8.35
N VAL A 11 4.78 -6.33 -8.07
CA VAL A 11 3.88 -7.47 -7.90
C VAL A 11 3.19 -7.14 -6.60
N SER A 12 1.92 -6.76 -6.67
CA SER A 12 1.24 -6.31 -5.48
C SER A 12 1.26 -7.48 -4.48
N PRO A 13 1.84 -7.31 -3.29
CA PRO A 13 1.95 -8.39 -2.33
C PRO A 13 0.52 -8.84 -1.98
N VAL A 14 0.25 -10.13 -2.12
CA VAL A 14 -0.96 -10.72 -1.55
C VAL A 14 -0.66 -11.02 -0.09
N GLY A 15 -1.27 -10.26 0.81
CA GLY A 15 -1.03 -10.38 2.25
C GLY A 15 -1.86 -9.39 3.06
N THR A 16 -1.51 -9.24 4.33
CA THR A 16 -2.12 -8.24 5.21
C THR A 16 -1.23 -7.00 5.26
N MET A 17 -1.76 -5.86 4.82
CA MET A 17 -1.14 -4.55 5.02
C MET A 17 -1.67 -3.92 6.31
N GLU A 18 -0.77 -3.49 7.19
CA GLU A 18 -1.12 -2.71 8.37
C GLU A 18 -0.77 -1.23 8.15
N ILE A 19 -1.77 -0.36 8.28
CA ILE A 19 -1.63 1.09 8.21
C ILE A 19 -1.86 1.66 9.62
N ARG A 20 -0.87 2.38 10.16
CA ARG A 20 -0.95 3.00 11.49
C ARG A 20 -1.04 4.51 11.37
N ILE A 21 -2.13 5.09 11.86
CA ILE A 21 -2.37 6.54 11.86
C ILE A 21 -2.68 6.99 13.28
N GLY A 22 -1.71 7.64 13.93
CA GLY A 22 -1.81 7.99 15.34
C GLY A 22 -2.04 6.75 16.19
N ARG A 23 -3.24 6.65 16.80
CA ARG A 23 -3.65 5.50 17.62
C ARG A 23 -4.51 4.48 16.85
N ALA A 24 -4.91 4.78 15.61
CA ALA A 24 -5.72 3.90 14.78
C ALA A 24 -4.83 2.93 14.00
N VAL A 25 -5.30 1.69 13.87
CA VAL A 25 -4.67 0.65 13.05
C VAL A 25 -5.72 0.13 12.07
N VAL A 26 -5.39 0.19 10.78
CA VAL A 26 -6.22 -0.36 9.69
C VAL A 26 -5.51 -1.56 9.12
N LYS A 27 -6.19 -2.70 9.05
CA LYS A 27 -5.70 -3.91 8.39
C LYS A 27 -6.42 -4.07 7.07
N VAL A 28 -5.65 -4.28 6.01
CA VAL A 28 -6.17 -4.50 4.66
C VAL A 28 -5.64 -5.84 4.19
N ASP A 29 -6.54 -6.80 3.99
CA ASP A 29 -6.20 -8.13 3.49
C ASP A 29 -6.36 -8.19 1.97
N GLY A 30 -5.42 -8.86 1.30
CA GLY A 30 -5.50 -9.16 -0.13
C GLY A 30 -4.44 -8.42 -0.94
N LEU A 31 -4.77 -8.15 -2.21
CA LEU A 31 -3.88 -7.48 -3.14
C LEU A 31 -3.92 -5.97 -2.88
N VAL A 32 -2.79 -5.37 -2.49
CA VAL A 32 -2.70 -3.93 -2.30
C VAL A 32 -1.83 -3.30 -3.38
N ASP A 33 -2.46 -2.52 -4.26
CA ASP A 33 -1.79 -1.65 -5.21
C ASP A 33 -1.91 -0.17 -4.82
N ALA A 34 -1.31 0.71 -5.63
CA ALA A 34 -1.25 2.14 -5.36
C ALA A 34 -2.63 2.83 -5.39
N ASP A 35 -3.55 2.36 -6.25
CA ASP A 35 -4.89 2.93 -6.36
C ASP A 35 -5.74 2.53 -5.15
N MET A 36 -5.66 1.25 -4.73
CA MET A 36 -6.34 0.79 -3.53
C MET A 36 -5.84 1.55 -2.29
N LEU A 37 -4.52 1.75 -2.18
CA LEU A 37 -3.93 2.52 -1.09
C LEU A 37 -4.41 3.98 -1.09
N ARG A 38 -4.51 4.61 -2.26
CA ARG A 38 -5.05 5.98 -2.41
C ARG A 38 -6.48 6.09 -1.87
N ILE A 39 -7.33 5.11 -2.19
CA ILE A 39 -8.73 5.07 -1.74
C ILE A 39 -8.78 4.92 -0.21
N VAL A 40 -8.05 3.95 0.35
CA VAL A 40 -8.05 3.70 1.80
C VAL A 40 -7.56 4.94 2.55
N LEU A 41 -6.44 5.54 2.14
CA LEU A 41 -5.93 6.78 2.73
C LEU A 41 -6.89 7.96 2.56
N GLY A 42 -7.67 8.00 1.48
CA GLY A 42 -8.74 8.98 1.26
C GLY A 42 -9.88 8.84 2.27
N SER A 43 -10.32 7.61 2.55
CA SER A 43 -11.40 7.30 3.50
C SER A 43 -11.06 7.64 4.96
N LEU A 44 -9.77 7.76 5.29
CA LEU A 44 -9.29 8.07 6.64
C LEU A 44 -9.21 9.58 6.92
N ARG A 45 -9.43 10.43 5.91
CA ARG A 45 -9.58 11.88 6.08
C ARG A 45 -11.04 12.14 6.45
N SER A 46 -11.28 12.41 7.73
CA SER A 46 -12.57 12.89 8.25
C SER A 46 -12.83 14.35 7.88
#